data_AF-A0A5C7LJ21-F1
#
_entry.id   AF-A0A5C7LJ21-F1
#
_cell.length_a   1.000
_cell.length_b   1.000
_cell.length_c   1.000
_cell.angle_alpha   90.00
_cell.angle_beta   90.00
_cell.angle_gamma   90.00
#
_symmetry.space_group_name_H-M   'P 1'
#
loop_
_entity.id
_entity.type
_entity.pdbx_description
1 polymer ?
#
loop_
_entity_poly.entity_id
_entity_poly.type
_entity_poly.pdbx_seq_one_letter_code
_entity_poly.pdbx_strand_id
1 'polypeptide(L)' 'MNAETRARIDAWRALPSAENTRRRRAAVVDQITTSMSMEGEPVSIEWEQRARERRSTIKARC' A
#
# COMPACT_ATOMS: atom_id res chain seq x y z
N MET A 1 -16.87 5.52 17.90
CA MET A 1 -16.20 5.92 16.65
C MET A 1 -16.20 7.43 16.58
N ASN A 2 -15.03 8.09 16.58
CA ASN A 2 -14.97 9.56 16.56
C ASN A 2 -15.28 10.11 15.14
N ALA A 3 -15.62 11.40 15.06
CA ALA A 3 -15.98 12.05 13.80
C ALA A 3 -14.86 11.99 12.74
N GLU A 4 -13.61 12.08 13.19
CA GLU A 4 -12.41 12.00 12.33
C GLU A 4 -12.28 10.61 11.66
N THR A 5 -12.48 9.54 12.43
CA THR A 5 -12.45 8.16 11.95
C THR A 5 -13.55 7.94 10.93
N ARG A 6 -14.75 8.46 11.19
CA ARG A 6 -15.88 8.40 10.26
C ARG A 6 -15.58 9.14 8.95
N ALA A 7 -15.04 10.36 9.03
CA ALA A 7 -14.65 11.14 7.86
C ALA A 7 -13.58 10.42 7.01
N ARG A 8 -12.60 9.76 7.65
CA ARG A 8 -11.60 8.95 6.95
C ARG A 8 -12.19 7.72 6.27
N ILE A 9 -13.16 7.05 6.91
CA ILE A 9 -13.88 5.92 6.31
C ILE A 9 -14.72 6.36 5.12
N ASP A 10 -15.43 7.49 5.23
CA ASP A 10 -16.26 8.00 4.15
C ASP A 10 -15.41 8.48 2.96
N ALA A 11 -14.30 9.18 3.23
CA ALA A 11 -13.31 9.53 2.21
C ALA A 11 -12.69 8.28 1.55
N TRP A 12 -12.42 7.24 2.32
CA TRP A 12 -11.93 5.96 1.79
C TRP A 12 -12.97 5.29 0.89
N ARG A 13 -14.24 5.26 1.30
CA ARG A 13 -15.35 4.69 0.50
C ARG A 13 -15.63 5.47 -0.78
N ALA A 14 -15.38 6.78 -0.78
CA ALA A 14 -15.55 7.64 -1.94
C ALA A 14 -14.48 7.42 -3.03
N LEU A 15 -13.35 6.77 -2.71
CA LEU A 15 -12.32 6.47 -3.70
C LEU A 15 -12.76 5.33 -4.63
N PRO A 16 -12.44 5.40 -5.93
CA PRO A 16 -12.60 4.26 -6.83
C PRO A 16 -11.91 3.01 -6.28
N SER A 17 -12.52 1.84 -6.50
CA SER A 17 -12.00 0.55 -6.00
C SER A 17 -10.54 0.28 -6.42
N ALA A 18 -10.17 0.70 -7.63
CA ALA A 18 -8.81 0.62 -8.15
C ALA A 18 -7.82 1.48 -7.34
N GLU A 19 -8.20 2.71 -7.00
CA GLU A 19 -7.37 3.63 -6.21
C GLU A 19 -7.27 3.17 -4.75
N ASN A 20 -8.36 2.65 -4.18
CA ASN A 20 -8.32 2.01 -2.86
C ASN A 20 -7.39 0.80 -2.81
N THR A 21 -7.44 -0.04 -3.83
CA THR A 21 -6.57 -1.22 -3.95
C THR A 21 -5.11 -0.80 -4.09
N ARG A 22 -4.84 0.23 -4.90
CA ARG A 22 -3.49 0.80 -5.07
C ARG A 22 -2.93 1.34 -3.76
N ARG A 23 -3.72 2.13 -3.01
CA ARG A 23 -3.31 2.71 -1.73
C ARG A 23 -3.07 1.64 -0.67
N ARG A 24 -3.95 0.64 -0.58
CA ARG A 24 -3.78 -0.49 0.36
C ARG A 24 -2.50 -1.27 0.07
N ARG A 25 -2.23 -1.58 -1.20
CA ARG A 25 -1.00 -2.31 -1.58
C ARG A 25 0.26 -1.51 -1.28
N ALA A 26 0.25 -0.19 -1.49
CA ALA A 26 1.37 0.66 -1.11
C ALA A 26 1.63 0.60 0.40
N ALA A 27 0.58 0.78 1.21
CA ALA A 27 0.69 0.71 2.67
C ALA A 27 1.22 -0.65 3.16
N VAL A 28 0.81 -1.76 2.54
CA VAL A 28 1.31 -3.10 2.89
C VAL A 28 2.80 -3.26 2.58
N VAL A 29 3.26 -2.78 1.41
CA VAL A 29 4.70 -2.84 1.07
C VAL A 29 5.51 -2.00 2.04
N ASP A 30 5.07 -0.77 2.32
CA ASP A 30 5.75 0.12 3.29
C ASP A 30 5.79 -0.51 4.69
N GLN A 31 4.69 -1.14 5.11
CA GLN A 31 4.61 -1.84 6.40
C GLN A 31 5.60 -3.01 6.47
N ILE A 32 5.64 -3.86 5.44
CA ILE A 32 6.56 -5.03 5.42
C ILE A 32 8.01 -4.56 5.44
N THR A 33 8.37 -3.59 4.60
CA THR A 33 9.74 -3.04 4.58
C THR A 33 10.10 -2.48 5.95
N THR A 34 9.23 -1.66 6.55
CA THR A 34 9.48 -1.06 7.88
C THR A 34 9.61 -2.13 8.96
N SER A 35 8.70 -3.12 8.99
CA SER A 35 8.76 -4.23 9.95
C SER A 35 10.04 -5.03 9.81
N MET A 36 10.39 -5.48 8.60
CA MET A 36 11.59 -6.28 8.34
C MET A 36 12.87 -5.50 8.68
N SER A 37 12.92 -4.20 8.39
CA SER A 37 14.02 -3.34 8.83
C SER A 37 14.12 -3.21 10.36
N MET A 38 12.99 -3.14 11.08
CA MET A 38 12.99 -3.09 12.54
C MET A 38 13.47 -4.40 13.18
N GLU A 39 13.19 -5.55 12.55
CA GLU A 39 13.64 -6.88 13.00
C GLU A 39 15.13 -7.15 12.70
N GLY A 40 15.84 -6.21 12.05
CA GLY A 40 17.25 -6.37 11.67
C GLY A 40 17.47 -7.26 10.45
N GLU A 41 16.40 -7.69 9.78
CA GLU A 41 16.42 -8.50 8.57
C GLU A 41 15.79 -7.71 7.41
N PRO A 42 16.46 -6.69 6.85
CA PRO A 42 15.87 -5.90 5.77
C PRO A 42 15.52 -6.79 4.57
N VAL A 43 14.38 -6.50 3.95
CA VAL A 43 14.02 -7.13 2.68
C VAL A 43 15.11 -6.88 1.63
N SER A 44 15.33 -7.84 0.75
CA SER A 44 16.33 -7.66 -0.31
C SER A 44 15.93 -6.53 -1.26
N ILE A 45 16.93 -5.83 -1.80
CA ILE A 45 16.70 -4.76 -2.79
C ILE A 45 15.92 -5.30 -4.01
N GLU A 46 16.15 -6.55 -4.41
CA GLU A 46 15.40 -7.20 -5.48
C GLU A 46 13.91 -7.36 -5.15
N TRP A 47 13.59 -7.68 -3.88
CA TRP A 47 12.21 -7.77 -3.44
C TRP A 47 11.53 -6.39 -3.48
N GLU A 48 12.20 -5.34 -3.02
CA GLU A 48 11.65 -3.97 -3.07
C GLU A 48 11.40 -3.51 -4.50
N GLN A 49 12.35 -3.76 -5.41
CA GLN A 49 12.22 -3.42 -6.82
C GLN A 49 11.03 -4.15 -7.45
N ARG A 50 10.92 -5.47 -7.26
CA ARG A 50 9.78 -6.25 -7.75
C ARG A 50 8.44 -5.80 -7.16
N ALA A 51 8.41 -5.43 -5.88
CA ALA A 51 7.21 -4.91 -5.23
C ALA A 51 6.78 -3.55 -5.81
N ARG A 52 7.73 -2.65 -6.08
CA ARG A 52 7.49 -1.36 -6.74
C ARG A 52 7.07 -1.52 -8.20
N GLU A 53 7.65 -2.47 -8.92
CA GLU A 53 7.29 -2.76 -10.31
C GLU A 53 5.87 -3.30 -10.42
N ARG A 54 5.49 -4.28 -9.59
CA ARG A 54 4.11 -4.83 -9.52
C ARG A 54 3.07 -3.76 -9.17
N ARG A 55 3.47 -2.70 -8.47
CA ARG A 55 2.63 -1.51 -8.23
C ARG A 55 2.45 -0.64 -9.49
N SER A 56 3.43 -0.63 -10.40
CA SER A 56 3.42 0.16 -11.65
C SER A 56 2.71 -0.55 -12.82
N THR A 57 2.86 -1.88 -12.95
CA THR A 57 2.41 -2.64 -14.13
C THR A 57 0.89 -2.76 -14.26
N ILE A 58 0.11 -2.49 -13.20
CA ILE A 58 -1.36 -2.57 -13.22
C ILE A 58 -1.98 -1.24 -13.75
N LYS A 59 -1.22 -0.49 -14.55
CA LYS A 59 -1.75 0.63 -15.34
C LYS A 59 -2.09 0.21 -16.79
N ALA A 60 -1.72 -1.00 -17.22
CA ALA A 60 -1.81 -1.42 -18.63
C ALA A 60 -2.91 -2.46 -18.93
N ARG A 61 -3.78 -2.78 -17.97
CA ARG A 61 -4.79 -3.85 -18.16
C ARG A 61 -6.20 -3.52 -17.63
N CYS A 62 -6.52 -2.24 -17.52
CA CYS A 62 -7.88 -1.73 -17.27
C CYS A 62 -8.27 -0.80 -18.40
#